data_AF-A0A934YZH2-F1
#
_entry.id   AF-A0A934YZH2-F1
#
_cell.length_a   1.000
_cell.length_b   1.000
_cell.length_c   1.000
_cell.angle_alpha   90.00
_cell.angle_beta   90.00
_cell.angle_gamma   90.00
#
_symmetry.space_group_name_H-M   'P 1'
#
loop_
_entity.id
_entity.type
_entity.pdbx_description
1 polymer ?
#
loop_
_entity_poly.entity_id
_entity_poly.type
_entity_poly.pdbx_seq_one_letter_code
_entity_poly.pdbx_strand_id
1 'polypeptide(L)'
;MPRISLFSLLILIVLTCSGQLDVPVRIELNGLQSGDRQISGLAFPATPDAAMSAEAVRSNSTTFTQVSGTSILSGDLNPPISSYAAGLVVQVVPLSANWSNAQLNLNSLGSRPIHKAGVMSLDSADLWPSVPTQMIYDGQNFIILGTVSIPCKAGFHVGGREYCIEDSSRSPLTFSNAAIACNDIGARLCKNSEWVYACRSEPSFFLLFSITNGWMMPRTA
;
A
#
# COMPACT_ATOMS: atom_id res chain seq x y z
N MET A 1 -8.62 -5.81 60.47
CA MET A 1 -9.38 -6.29 59.30
C MET A 1 -10.37 -5.20 58.91
N PRO A 2 -10.26 -4.55 57.74
CA PRO A 2 -11.19 -3.50 57.35
C PRO A 2 -12.56 -4.13 57.04
N ARG A 3 -13.62 -3.66 57.70
CA ARG A 3 -15.01 -4.04 57.42
C ARG A 3 -15.46 -3.31 56.16
N ILE A 4 -15.37 -3.98 55.01
CA ILE A 4 -15.95 -3.50 53.76
C ILE A 4 -17.48 -3.56 53.92
N SER A 5 -18.14 -2.41 53.88
CA SER A 5 -19.59 -2.29 54.00
C SER A 5 -20.29 -2.96 52.81
N LEU A 6 -21.30 -3.79 53.07
CA LEU A 6 -22.10 -4.48 52.05
C LEU A 6 -22.68 -3.49 51.00
N PHE A 7 -22.90 -2.24 51.43
CA PHE A 7 -23.39 -1.15 50.58
C PHE A 7 -22.37 -0.71 49.52
N SER A 8 -21.07 -0.77 49.83
CA SER A 8 -19.99 -0.49 48.88
C SER A 8 -19.84 -1.61 47.85
N LEU A 9 -20.21 -2.85 48.19
CA LEU A 9 -20.19 -3.98 47.27
C LEU A 9 -21.37 -3.92 46.27
N LEU A 10 -22.54 -3.46 46.71
CA LEU A 10 -23.74 -3.34 45.85
C LEU A 10 -23.59 -2.25 44.78
N ILE A 11 -22.96 -1.13 45.11
CA ILE A 11 -22.69 -0.04 44.16
C ILE A 11 -21.68 -0.49 43.10
N LEU A 12 -20.73 -1.36 43.45
CA LEU A 12 -19.74 -1.89 42.51
C LEU A 12 -20.35 -2.81 41.44
N ILE A 13 -21.46 -3.49 41.75
CA ILE A 13 -22.13 -4.45 40.86
C ILE A 13 -22.95 -3.75 39.76
N VAL A 14 -23.46 -2.55 40.01
CA VAL A 14 -24.29 -1.81 39.04
C VAL A 14 -23.45 -1.25 37.87
N LEU A 15 -22.14 -1.08 38.07
CA LEU A 15 -21.23 -0.50 37.07
C LEU A 15 -20.72 -1.48 36.00
N THR A 16 -21.04 -2.78 36.08
CA THR A 16 -20.53 -3.81 35.15
C THR A 16 -21.60 -4.54 34.34
N CYS A 17 -22.85 -4.08 34.38
CA CYS A 17 -23.93 -4.70 33.62
C CYS A 17 -23.78 -4.37 32.12
N SER A 18 -23.28 -5.34 31.34
CA SER A 18 -23.34 -5.30 29.87
C SER A 18 -24.68 -5.90 29.44
N GLY A 19 -25.57 -5.09 28.87
CA GLY A 19 -26.83 -5.55 28.30
C GLY A 19 -26.69 -5.78 26.79
N GLN A 20 -27.04 -6.96 26.32
CA GLN A 20 -27.22 -7.21 24.88
C GLN A 20 -28.68 -6.97 24.52
N LEU A 21 -28.93 -6.10 23.54
CA LEU A 21 -30.26 -5.92 22.98
C LEU A 21 -30.47 -6.93 21.87
N ASP A 22 -31.28 -7.96 22.14
CA ASP A 22 -31.79 -8.84 21.10
C ASP A 22 -33.09 -8.23 20.55
N VAL A 23 -33.10 -7.89 19.26
CA VAL A 23 -34.27 -7.29 18.60
C VAL A 23 -34.91 -8.36 17.71
N PRO A 24 -36.07 -8.94 18.10
CA PRO A 24 -36.68 -10.05 17.37
C PRO A 24 -37.35 -9.61 16.05
N VAL A 25 -37.36 -8.30 15.77
CA VAL A 25 -37.95 -7.69 14.59
C VAL A 25 -36.92 -6.83 13.86
N ARG A 26 -37.17 -6.55 12.58
CA ARG A 26 -36.29 -5.67 11.79
C ARG A 26 -36.22 -4.27 12.39
N ILE A 27 -35.03 -3.67 12.35
CA ILE A 27 -34.85 -2.25 12.66
C ILE A 27 -35.11 -1.45 11.37
N GLU A 28 -36.13 -0.59 11.38
CA GLU A 28 -36.46 0.29 10.26
C GLU A 28 -35.93 1.70 10.51
N LEU A 29 -34.95 2.12 9.71
CA LEU A 29 -34.32 3.45 9.77
C LEU A 29 -34.74 4.30 8.56
N ASN A 30 -36.06 4.48 8.37
CA ASN A 30 -36.66 5.10 7.17
C ASN A 30 -37.37 6.44 7.44
N GLY A 31 -37.10 7.08 8.59
CA GLY A 31 -37.71 8.36 8.94
C GLY A 31 -37.41 9.48 7.93
N LEU A 32 -38.26 10.50 7.92
CA LEU A 32 -38.20 11.60 6.96
C LEU A 32 -36.95 12.46 7.17
N GLN A 33 -36.53 12.65 8.42
CA GLN A 33 -35.34 13.43 8.78
C GLN A 33 -34.09 12.54 8.76
N SER A 34 -32.93 13.13 8.50
CA SER A 34 -31.67 12.37 8.48
C SER A 34 -31.31 11.76 9.84
N GLY A 35 -31.65 12.42 10.95
CA GLY A 35 -31.39 11.93 12.30
C GLY A 35 -32.15 10.64 12.65
N ASP A 36 -33.37 10.49 12.11
CA ASP A 36 -34.22 9.31 12.31
C ASP A 36 -33.67 8.05 11.62
N ARG A 37 -32.67 8.22 10.75
CA ARG A 37 -32.06 7.15 9.95
C ARG A 37 -30.64 6.79 10.42
N GLN A 38 -30.23 7.26 11.59
CA GLN A 38 -28.87 7.13 12.10
C GLN A 38 -28.80 6.27 13.37
N ILE A 39 -27.67 5.60 13.54
CA ILE A 39 -27.26 5.00 14.81
C ILE A 39 -26.18 5.91 15.40
N SER A 40 -26.54 6.67 16.44
CA SER A 40 -25.63 7.61 17.12
C SER A 40 -24.85 6.93 18.25
N GLY A 41 -23.69 7.50 18.61
CA GLY A 41 -22.89 7.03 19.75
C GLY A 41 -21.96 5.85 19.45
N LEU A 42 -21.89 5.39 18.20
CA LEU A 42 -20.87 4.43 17.77
C LEU A 42 -19.49 5.09 17.78
N ALA A 43 -18.64 4.67 18.73
CA ALA A 43 -17.24 5.07 18.78
C ALA A 43 -16.40 4.36 17.70
N PHE A 44 -15.12 4.71 17.61
CA PHE A 44 -14.17 3.89 16.84
C PHE A 44 -14.07 2.49 17.46
N PRO A 45 -14.02 1.42 16.64
CA PRO A 45 -13.96 0.06 17.14
C PRO A 45 -12.67 -0.17 17.93
N ALA A 46 -12.80 -0.60 19.19
CA ALA A 46 -11.67 -0.93 20.06
C ALA A 46 -11.38 -2.44 20.12
N THR A 47 -12.32 -3.27 19.64
CA THR A 47 -12.22 -4.73 19.59
C THR A 47 -12.66 -5.25 18.22
N PRO A 48 -12.22 -6.45 17.80
CA PRO A 48 -12.58 -7.00 16.49
C PRO A 48 -14.07 -7.29 16.26
N ASP A 49 -14.86 -7.42 17.33
CA ASP A 49 -16.30 -7.68 17.32
C ASP A 49 -17.17 -6.41 17.46
N ALA A 50 -16.53 -5.23 17.54
CA ALA A 50 -17.23 -3.96 17.65
C ALA A 50 -17.91 -3.56 16.34
N ALA A 51 -19.08 -2.90 16.45
CA ALA A 51 -19.70 -2.22 15.32
C ALA A 51 -18.82 -1.05 14.83
N MET A 52 -18.87 -0.76 13.53
CA MET A 52 -18.12 0.35 12.92
C MET A 52 -19.03 1.52 12.58
N SER A 53 -18.60 2.73 12.96
CA SER A 53 -19.25 3.97 12.51
C SER A 53 -18.88 4.26 11.04
N ALA A 54 -19.72 5.03 10.35
CA ALA A 54 -19.41 5.47 8.98
C ALA A 54 -18.10 6.30 8.92
N GLU A 55 -17.77 7.01 9.99
CA GLU A 55 -16.52 7.76 10.11
C GLU A 55 -15.29 6.85 10.27
N ALA A 56 -15.42 5.78 11.05
CA ALA A 56 -14.38 4.76 11.18
C ALA A 56 -14.04 4.10 9.83
N VAL A 57 -15.06 3.85 9.02
CA VAL A 57 -14.88 3.33 7.65
C VAL A 57 -14.21 4.35 6.75
N ARG A 58 -14.66 5.62 6.75
CA ARG A 58 -14.09 6.69 5.89
C ARG A 58 -12.64 7.01 6.19
N SER A 59 -12.23 6.87 7.45
CA SER A 59 -10.86 7.11 7.90
C SER A 59 -9.97 5.87 7.87
N ASN A 60 -10.48 4.72 7.40
CA ASN A 60 -9.78 3.43 7.40
C ASN A 60 -9.22 3.05 8.79
N SER A 61 -9.94 3.39 9.87
CA SER A 61 -9.37 3.41 11.22
C SER A 61 -8.77 2.09 11.68
N THR A 62 -9.28 0.96 11.17
CA THR A 62 -8.87 -0.40 11.56
C THR A 62 -7.74 -0.98 10.70
N THR A 63 -7.44 -0.38 9.55
CA THR A 63 -6.49 -0.90 8.56
C THR A 63 -5.38 0.08 8.22
N PHE A 64 -5.41 1.28 8.79
CA PHE A 64 -4.42 2.32 8.59
C PHE A 64 -3.40 2.36 9.73
N THR A 65 -2.12 2.51 9.38
CA THR A 65 -1.08 2.82 10.38
C THR A 65 0.13 3.53 9.78
N GLN A 66 0.86 4.27 10.60
CA GLN A 66 2.19 4.78 10.26
C GLN A 66 3.23 3.73 10.65
N VAL A 67 4.25 3.56 9.81
CA VAL A 67 5.31 2.59 10.04
C VAL A 67 6.67 3.26 10.10
N SER A 68 7.49 2.85 11.06
CA SER A 68 8.85 3.34 11.29
C SER A 68 9.89 2.27 10.91
N GLY A 69 11.13 2.69 10.64
CA GLY A 69 12.21 1.80 10.19
C GLY A 69 12.40 1.77 8.67
N THR A 70 13.46 1.08 8.22
CA THR A 70 13.87 1.03 6.81
C THR A 70 13.94 -0.41 6.27
N SER A 71 14.57 -1.34 7.01
CA SER A 71 14.59 -2.77 6.66
C SER A 71 13.40 -3.54 7.22
N ILE A 72 12.94 -3.17 8.42
CA ILE A 72 11.72 -3.71 9.03
C ILE A 72 10.84 -2.50 9.35
N LEU A 73 9.79 -2.33 8.57
CA LEU A 73 8.77 -1.33 8.76
C LEU A 73 7.84 -1.83 9.86
N SER A 74 7.81 -1.14 11.00
CA SER A 74 7.04 -1.55 12.17
C SER A 74 5.98 -0.51 12.53
N GLY A 75 4.76 -0.98 12.78
CA GLY A 75 3.63 -0.16 13.20
C GLY A 75 2.53 -1.01 13.81
N ASP A 76 1.46 -0.38 14.29
CA ASP A 76 0.38 -1.07 14.98
C ASP A 76 -0.97 -0.67 14.38
N LEU A 77 -1.83 -1.65 14.11
CA LEU A 77 -3.23 -1.41 13.81
C LEU A 77 -4.02 -1.21 15.10
N ASN A 78 -5.11 -0.44 15.00
CA ASN A 78 -6.07 -0.24 16.08
C ASN A 78 -7.51 -0.51 15.58
N PRO A 79 -8.19 -1.57 16.03
CA PRO A 79 -7.78 -2.50 17.07
C PRO A 79 -6.61 -3.40 16.63
N PRO A 80 -5.80 -3.90 17.57
CA PRO A 80 -4.68 -4.77 17.25
C PRO A 80 -5.17 -6.11 16.69
N ILE A 81 -4.48 -6.61 15.67
CA ILE A 81 -4.70 -7.97 15.14
C ILE A 81 -3.91 -9.00 15.96
N SER A 82 -4.46 -10.21 16.10
CA SER A 82 -3.82 -11.33 16.81
C SER A 82 -2.99 -12.23 15.90
N SER A 83 -3.24 -12.19 14.59
CA SER A 83 -2.51 -12.93 13.57
C SER A 83 -2.73 -12.31 12.19
N TYR A 84 -1.84 -12.59 11.24
CA TYR A 84 -2.07 -12.24 9.85
C TYR A 84 -3.00 -13.26 9.20
N ALA A 85 -4.20 -12.82 8.81
CA ALA A 85 -5.11 -13.62 7.99
C ALA A 85 -4.86 -13.33 6.51
N ALA A 86 -4.85 -14.37 5.67
CA ALA A 86 -4.79 -14.20 4.22
C ALA A 86 -5.99 -13.35 3.75
N GLY A 87 -5.73 -12.36 2.90
CA GLY A 87 -6.71 -11.36 2.48
C GLY A 87 -6.75 -10.09 3.33
N LEU A 88 -5.97 -10.00 4.42
CA LEU A 88 -5.85 -8.78 5.22
C LEU A 88 -5.30 -7.64 4.36
N VAL A 89 -6.10 -6.58 4.16
CA VAL A 89 -5.68 -5.36 3.47
C VAL A 89 -5.33 -4.29 4.48
N VAL A 90 -4.17 -3.67 4.30
CA VAL A 90 -3.67 -2.58 5.16
C VAL A 90 -3.21 -1.39 4.32
N GLN A 91 -3.32 -0.20 4.89
CA GLN A 91 -2.76 1.03 4.35
C GLN A 91 -1.67 1.51 5.28
N VAL A 92 -0.42 1.47 4.82
CA VAL A 92 0.74 1.87 5.61
C VAL A 92 1.31 3.18 5.08
N VAL A 93 1.73 4.06 5.99
CA VAL A 93 2.45 5.29 5.65
C VAL A 93 3.86 5.21 6.24
N PRO A 94 4.90 5.02 5.41
CA PRO A 94 6.28 5.01 5.88
C PRO A 94 6.71 6.37 6.42
N LEU A 95 7.44 6.38 7.53
CA LEU A 95 8.11 7.59 8.04
C LEU A 95 9.50 7.79 7.43
N SER A 96 10.03 6.79 6.74
CA SER A 96 11.35 6.81 6.08
C SER A 96 11.33 5.93 4.84
N ALA A 97 12.25 6.18 3.91
CA ALA A 97 12.41 5.35 2.73
C ALA A 97 12.88 3.95 3.12
N ASN A 98 12.30 2.91 2.50
CA ASN A 98 12.69 1.54 2.79
C ASN A 98 14.06 1.19 2.19
N TRP A 99 14.70 0.15 2.72
CA TRP A 99 15.85 -0.50 2.08
C TRP A 99 15.40 -1.69 1.22
N SER A 100 16.33 -2.26 0.47
CA SER A 100 16.04 -3.47 -0.31
C SER A 100 15.62 -4.63 0.60
N ASN A 101 14.72 -5.47 0.09
CA ASN A 101 14.11 -6.60 0.81
C ASN A 101 13.44 -6.22 2.14
N ALA A 102 12.86 -5.02 2.20
CA ALA A 102 12.17 -4.57 3.39
C ALA A 102 10.97 -5.46 3.76
N GLN A 103 10.71 -5.56 5.05
CA GLN A 103 9.66 -6.38 5.64
C GLN A 103 8.68 -5.52 6.44
N LEU A 104 7.44 -5.99 6.60
CA LEU A 104 6.42 -5.34 7.43
C LEU A 104 6.19 -6.16 8.71
N ASN A 105 6.15 -5.48 9.85
CA ASN A 105 5.78 -6.05 11.14
C ASN A 105 4.66 -5.21 11.77
N LEU A 106 3.44 -5.76 11.79
CA LEU A 106 2.28 -5.15 12.43
C LEU A 106 2.00 -5.81 13.77
N ASN A 107 1.71 -5.01 14.80
CA ASN A 107 1.29 -5.49 16.12
C ASN A 107 2.27 -6.50 16.74
N SER A 108 3.56 -6.37 16.40
CA SER A 108 4.63 -7.27 16.85
C SER A 108 4.40 -8.76 16.55
N LEU A 109 3.62 -9.08 15.50
CA LEU A 109 3.29 -10.46 15.11
C LEU A 109 4.42 -11.18 14.35
N GLY A 110 5.51 -10.47 14.06
CA GLY A 110 6.65 -10.96 13.29
C GLY A 110 6.72 -10.32 11.91
N SER A 111 7.95 -10.16 11.41
CA SER A 111 8.20 -9.51 10.13
C SER A 111 7.86 -10.43 8.95
N ARG A 112 7.20 -9.88 7.93
CA ARG A 112 6.85 -10.55 6.69
C ARG A 112 7.41 -9.79 5.50
N PRO A 113 7.98 -10.45 4.48
CA PRO A 113 8.47 -9.77 3.28
C PRO A 113 7.38 -8.94 2.61
N ILE A 114 7.79 -7.81 2.03
CA ILE A 114 6.93 -6.98 1.18
C ILE A 114 7.36 -7.20 -0.27
N HIS A 115 6.39 -7.52 -1.13
CA HIS A 115 6.59 -7.69 -2.56
C HIS A 115 5.82 -6.64 -3.36
N LYS A 116 6.41 -6.20 -4.46
CA LYS A 116 5.77 -5.46 -5.55
C LYS A 116 5.55 -6.39 -6.75
N ALA A 117 4.60 -6.05 -7.62
CA ALA A 117 4.24 -6.83 -8.81
C ALA A 117 4.01 -8.34 -8.51
N GLY A 118 3.44 -8.66 -7.34
CA GLY A 118 3.10 -10.01 -6.90
C GLY A 118 4.25 -10.82 -6.28
N VAL A 119 5.46 -10.78 -6.83
CA VAL A 119 6.56 -11.68 -6.40
C VAL A 119 7.92 -11.00 -6.23
N MET A 120 8.06 -9.75 -6.66
CA MET A 120 9.36 -9.07 -6.61
C MET A 120 9.57 -8.43 -5.24
N SER A 121 10.72 -8.68 -4.61
CA SER A 121 11.12 -7.93 -3.42
C SER A 121 11.17 -6.42 -3.68
N LEU A 122 11.04 -5.64 -2.61
CA LEU A 122 11.31 -4.21 -2.68
C LEU A 122 12.80 -3.91 -2.92
N ASP A 123 13.03 -2.86 -3.68
CA ASP A 123 14.31 -2.16 -3.80
C ASP A 123 14.38 -0.99 -2.83
N SER A 124 15.56 -0.39 -2.73
CA SER A 124 15.76 0.81 -1.93
C SER A 124 14.88 1.96 -2.44
N ALA A 125 14.19 2.64 -1.51
CA ALA A 125 13.32 3.79 -1.77
C ALA A 125 12.12 3.53 -2.69
N ASP A 126 11.63 2.29 -2.74
CA ASP A 126 10.34 1.95 -3.35
C ASP A 126 9.14 2.57 -2.61
N LEU A 127 9.21 2.56 -1.27
CA LEU A 127 8.26 3.15 -0.36
C LEU A 127 8.81 4.51 0.07
N TRP A 128 8.10 5.57 -0.28
CA TRP A 128 8.52 6.94 0.04
C TRP A 128 7.92 7.43 1.36
N PRO A 129 8.66 8.25 2.12
CA PRO A 129 8.15 8.86 3.33
C PRO A 129 6.84 9.61 3.07
N SER A 130 5.86 9.45 3.96
CA SER A 130 4.55 10.10 3.90
C SER A 130 3.68 9.76 2.69
N VAL A 131 4.05 8.75 1.88
CA VAL A 131 3.23 8.26 0.77
C VAL A 131 2.45 7.01 1.22
N PRO A 132 1.12 7.07 1.32
CA PRO A 132 0.33 5.90 1.69
C PRO A 132 0.42 4.80 0.65
N THR A 133 0.71 3.58 1.11
CA THR A 133 0.80 2.39 0.26
C THR A 133 -0.18 1.34 0.76
N GLN A 134 -1.03 0.85 -0.14
CA GLN A 134 -1.96 -0.22 0.18
C GLN A 134 -1.33 -1.58 -0.11
N MET A 135 -1.49 -2.52 0.80
CA MET A 135 -0.92 -3.87 0.71
C MET A 135 -1.96 -4.91 1.13
N ILE A 136 -1.87 -6.11 0.56
CA ILE A 136 -2.65 -7.28 0.96
C ILE A 136 -1.73 -8.39 1.44
N TYR A 137 -2.07 -9.06 2.54
CA TYR A 137 -1.36 -10.26 2.98
C TYR A 137 -1.87 -11.48 2.21
N ASP A 138 -1.00 -12.20 1.50
CA ASP A 138 -1.37 -13.37 0.68
C ASP A 138 -1.37 -14.71 1.45
N GLY A 139 -1.00 -14.68 2.73
CA GLY A 139 -0.79 -15.86 3.57
C GLY A 139 0.68 -16.07 3.97
N GLN A 140 1.62 -15.43 3.27
CA GLN A 140 3.06 -15.48 3.58
C GLN A 140 3.74 -14.10 3.51
N ASN A 141 3.37 -13.27 2.54
CA ASN A 141 4.00 -11.99 2.23
C ASN A 141 2.93 -10.89 2.09
N PHE A 142 3.37 -9.63 2.22
CA PHE A 142 2.54 -8.48 1.88
C PHE A 142 2.77 -8.09 0.42
N ILE A 143 1.70 -8.04 -0.38
CA ILE A 143 1.74 -7.65 -1.78
C ILE A 143 1.21 -6.23 -1.92
N ILE A 144 1.98 -5.35 -2.55
CA ILE A 144 1.55 -3.98 -2.82
C ILE A 144 0.46 -3.98 -3.91
N LEU A 145 -0.67 -3.33 -3.63
CA LEU A 145 -1.81 -3.20 -4.53
C LEU A 145 -1.74 -2.00 -5.48
N GLY A 146 -0.67 -1.21 -5.40
CA GLY A 146 -0.43 -0.03 -6.23
C GLY A 146 0.80 -0.16 -7.13
N THR A 147 1.00 0.84 -7.97
CA THR A 147 2.19 0.95 -8.83
C THR A 147 3.38 1.48 -8.02
N VAL A 148 4.35 0.61 -7.76
CA VAL A 148 5.68 0.99 -7.26
C VAL A 148 6.64 0.94 -8.44
N SER A 149 7.69 1.78 -8.41
CA SER A 149 8.72 1.76 -9.44
C SER A 149 9.28 0.35 -9.59
N ILE A 150 9.21 -0.18 -10.80
CA ILE A 150 9.89 -1.43 -11.15
C ILE A 150 11.36 -1.05 -11.40
N PRO A 151 12.35 -1.76 -10.81
CA PRO A 151 13.73 -1.42 -11.02
C PRO A 151 14.09 -1.69 -12.48
N CYS A 152 14.80 -0.75 -13.08
CA CYS A 152 15.28 -0.94 -14.43
C CYS A 152 16.37 -2.02 -14.45
N LYS A 153 16.31 -2.88 -15.46
CA LYS A 153 17.39 -3.82 -15.77
C LYS A 153 18.68 -3.03 -15.97
N ALA A 154 19.82 -3.59 -15.56
CA ALA A 154 21.12 -2.97 -15.80
C ALA A 154 21.30 -2.57 -17.28
N GLY A 155 21.76 -1.34 -17.51
CA GLY A 155 21.83 -0.72 -18.85
C GLY A 155 20.53 -0.01 -19.29
N PHE A 156 19.56 0.13 -18.39
CA PHE A 156 18.36 0.92 -18.59
C PHE A 156 18.15 1.88 -17.41
N HIS A 157 17.64 3.07 -17.70
CA HIS A 157 17.22 4.07 -16.72
C HIS A 157 15.70 4.25 -16.76
N VAL A 158 15.16 4.89 -15.72
CA VAL A 158 13.73 5.13 -15.59
C VAL A 158 13.30 6.16 -16.63
N GLY A 159 12.60 5.70 -17.68
CA GLY A 159 11.97 6.61 -18.65
C GLY A 159 10.60 7.11 -18.18
N GLY A 160 9.98 6.39 -17.24
CA GLY A 160 8.70 6.72 -16.62
C GLY A 160 8.32 5.70 -15.54
N ARG A 161 7.18 5.90 -14.88
CA ARG A 161 6.77 5.06 -13.72
C ARG A 161 6.60 3.58 -14.04
N GLU A 162 6.28 3.25 -15.29
CA GLU A 162 6.01 1.88 -15.75
C GLU A 162 7.03 1.42 -16.78
N TYR A 163 8.13 2.15 -16.96
CA TYR A 163 9.07 1.80 -18.02
C TYR A 163 10.48 2.31 -17.87
N CYS A 164 11.38 1.51 -18.42
CA CYS A 164 12.78 1.81 -18.50
C CYS A 164 13.21 1.97 -19.95
N ILE A 165 14.13 2.89 -20.21
CA ILE A 165 14.72 3.14 -21.53
C ILE A 165 16.21 2.78 -21.45
N GLU A 166 16.73 2.16 -22.51
CA GLU A 166 18.16 1.81 -22.57
C GLU A 166 19.06 3.05 -22.45
N ASP A 167 20.17 2.92 -21.71
CA ASP A 167 21.13 4.01 -21.44
C ASP A 167 22.00 4.37 -22.65
N SER A 168 21.92 3.58 -23.72
CA SER A 168 22.77 3.75 -24.90
C SER A 168 21.98 3.57 -26.19
N SER A 169 22.35 4.33 -27.20
CA SER A 169 21.83 4.15 -28.55
C SER A 169 22.54 2.97 -29.23
N ARG A 170 21.77 2.21 -30.02
CA ARG A 170 22.28 1.07 -30.78
C ARG A 170 22.66 1.47 -32.20
N SER A 171 23.42 0.61 -32.87
CA SER A 171 23.76 0.74 -34.28
C SER A 171 22.50 0.87 -35.14
N PRO A 172 22.52 1.70 -36.20
CA PRO A 172 21.44 1.83 -37.17
C PRO A 172 20.98 0.50 -37.78
N LEU A 173 19.68 0.19 -37.73
CA LEU A 173 19.06 -1.03 -38.29
C LEU A 173 17.73 -0.69 -38.97
N THR A 174 17.20 -1.42 -39.96
CA THR A 174 15.83 -1.12 -40.42
C THR A 174 14.81 -1.22 -39.27
N PHE A 175 13.70 -0.47 -39.31
CA PHE A 175 12.69 -0.45 -38.23
C PHE A 175 12.28 -1.87 -37.77
N SER A 176 12.08 -2.79 -38.72
CA SER A 176 11.76 -4.19 -38.43
C SER A 176 12.90 -4.93 -37.72
N ASN A 177 14.15 -4.74 -38.16
CA ASN A 177 15.31 -5.37 -37.52
C ASN A 177 15.58 -4.77 -36.13
N ALA A 178 15.31 -3.48 -35.94
CA ALA A 178 15.39 -2.83 -34.64
C ALA A 178 14.32 -3.37 -33.68
N ALA A 179 13.09 -3.59 -34.15
CA ALA A 179 12.01 -4.19 -33.37
C ALA A 179 12.37 -5.62 -32.92
N ILE A 180 12.93 -6.44 -33.82
CA ILE A 180 13.41 -7.80 -33.49
C ILE A 180 14.54 -7.73 -32.45
N ALA A 181 15.54 -6.88 -32.66
CA ALA A 181 16.66 -6.73 -31.74
C ALA A 181 16.23 -6.25 -30.33
N CYS A 182 15.17 -5.43 -30.24
CA CYS A 182 14.56 -5.08 -28.96
C CYS A 182 13.87 -6.29 -28.32
N ASN A 183 13.10 -7.05 -29.11
CA ASN A 183 12.37 -8.21 -28.62
C ASN A 183 13.33 -9.29 -28.08
N ASP A 184 14.48 -9.48 -28.73
CA ASP A 184 15.52 -10.44 -28.32
C ASP A 184 16.10 -10.16 -26.92
N ILE A 185 16.05 -8.91 -26.46
CA ILE A 185 16.50 -8.51 -25.11
C ILE A 185 15.34 -8.36 -24.10
N GLY A 186 14.12 -8.74 -24.49
CA GLY A 186 12.91 -8.58 -23.67
C GLY A 186 12.37 -7.15 -23.63
N ALA A 187 12.67 -6.35 -24.66
CA ALA A 187 12.28 -4.96 -24.80
C ALA A 187 11.40 -4.73 -26.06
N ARG A 188 10.89 -3.51 -26.23
CA ARG A 188 10.24 -3.04 -27.45
C ARG A 188 10.75 -1.66 -27.84
N LEU A 189 10.56 -1.24 -29.08
CA LEU A 189 10.83 0.15 -29.45
C LEU A 189 9.97 1.13 -28.61
N CYS A 190 10.59 2.21 -28.14
CA CYS A 190 9.96 3.32 -27.46
C CYS A 190 8.97 4.00 -28.39
N LYS A 191 7.80 4.37 -27.87
CA LYS A 191 6.87 5.25 -28.60
C LYS A 191 7.39 6.68 -28.57
N ASN A 192 6.97 7.49 -29.55
CA ASN A 192 7.40 8.89 -29.63
C ASN A 192 7.03 9.68 -28.37
N SER A 193 5.85 9.40 -27.81
CA SER A 193 5.39 10.00 -26.54
C SER A 193 6.27 9.64 -25.34
N GLU A 194 6.78 8.40 -25.29
CA GLU A 194 7.62 7.91 -24.18
C GLU A 194 9.01 8.55 -24.24
N TRP A 195 9.55 8.70 -25.45
CA TRP A 195 10.80 9.38 -25.69
C TRP A 195 10.71 10.87 -25.35
N VAL A 196 9.67 11.57 -25.86
CA VAL A 196 9.45 12.99 -25.56
C VAL A 196 9.25 13.24 -24.07
N TYR A 197 8.57 12.32 -23.36
CA TYR A 197 8.42 12.40 -21.92
C TYR A 197 9.78 12.30 -21.21
N ALA A 198 10.58 11.28 -21.54
CA ALA A 198 11.91 11.08 -20.96
C ALA A 198 12.83 12.28 -21.18
N CYS A 199 12.81 12.88 -22.38
CA CYS A 199 13.54 14.10 -22.69
C CYS A 199 13.15 15.31 -21.82
N ARG A 200 11.89 15.39 -21.39
CA ARG A 200 11.40 16.49 -20.57
C ARG A 200 11.65 16.26 -19.08
N SER A 201 11.60 15.00 -18.64
CA SER A 201 11.83 14.65 -17.24
C SER A 201 13.30 14.66 -16.86
N GLU A 202 14.21 14.36 -17.79
CA GLU A 202 15.65 14.34 -17.54
C GLU A 202 16.44 15.20 -18.55
N PRO A 203 16.94 16.39 -18.15
CA PRO A 203 17.69 17.27 -19.05
C PRO A 203 18.97 16.63 -19.63
N SER A 204 19.57 15.69 -18.90
CA SER A 204 20.75 14.91 -19.31
C SER A 204 20.47 13.90 -20.43
N PHE A 205 19.20 13.54 -20.64
CA PHE A 205 18.80 12.59 -21.68
C PHE A 205 19.14 13.15 -23.08
N PHE A 206 19.08 14.47 -23.30
CA PHE A 206 19.40 15.07 -24.60
C PHE A 206 20.90 15.02 -24.95
N LEU A 207 21.79 14.98 -23.95
CA LEU A 207 23.25 14.95 -24.17
C LEU A 207 23.78 13.55 -24.53
N LEU A 208 23.03 12.51 -24.16
CA LEU A 208 23.37 11.13 -24.48
C LEU A 208 22.79 10.68 -25.84
N PHE A 209 21.79 11.40 -26.37
CA PHE A 209 20.93 10.86 -27.43
C PHE A 209 20.54 11.90 -28.50
N SER A 210 21.07 11.72 -29.71
CA SER A 210 20.71 12.52 -30.90
C SER A 210 19.70 11.78 -31.78
N ILE A 211 18.55 12.40 -32.11
CA ILE A 211 17.56 11.87 -33.06
C ILE A 211 18.02 12.03 -34.53
N THR A 212 19.25 12.47 -34.80
CA THR A 212 19.68 12.86 -36.16
C THR A 212 19.54 11.76 -37.23
N ASN A 213 19.30 10.48 -36.85
CA ASN A 213 19.09 9.38 -37.79
C ASN A 213 17.81 8.54 -37.57
N GLY A 214 16.78 9.03 -36.86
CA GLY A 214 15.44 8.40 -36.86
C GLY A 214 15.26 7.17 -35.97
N TRP A 215 16.00 7.04 -34.87
CA TRP A 215 15.97 5.86 -34.00
C TRP A 215 15.08 6.03 -32.76
N MET A 216 14.20 5.05 -32.53
CA MET A 216 13.47 4.84 -31.27
C MET A 216 14.22 3.79 -30.44
N MET A 217 14.53 4.08 -29.17
CA MET A 217 15.32 3.20 -28.30
C MET A 217 14.52 2.00 -27.80
N PRO A 218 15.17 0.94 -27.28
CA PRO A 218 14.46 -0.14 -26.60
C PRO A 218 13.94 0.30 -25.22
N ARG A 219 12.73 -0.13 -24.90
CA ARG A 219 12.05 -0.02 -23.60
C ARG A 219 11.78 -1.42 -23.06
N THR A 220 12.04 -1.64 -21.78
CA THR A 220 11.52 -2.82 -21.05
C THR A 220 10.21 -2.48 -20.31
N ALA A 221 9.39 -3.51 -20.08
CA ALA A 221 8.15 -3.41 -19.31
C ALA A 221 8.44 -3.37 -17.81
#